data_AF-F6VIE9-F1
#
_entry.id   AF-F6VIE9-F1
#
_cell.length_a   1.000
_cell.length_b   1.000
_cell.length_c   1.000
_cell.angle_alpha   90.00
_cell.angle_beta   90.00
_cell.angle_gamma   90.00
#
_symmetry.space_group_name_H-M   'P 1'
#
loop_
_entity.id
_entity.type
_entity.pdbx_description
1 polymer ?
#
loop_
_entity_poly.entity_id
_entity_poly.type
_entity_poly.pdbx_seq_one_letter_code
_entity_poly.pdbx_strand_id
1 'polypeptide(L)'
;MQIVMDCQFFRFATDLAGPADFFNMSQSRVEGKEDQWYVGWSNCEGHTANELRKHYKLPYFLSPELDHGKTDWIYMGLPGPGAPSHIDHVPGATWQAQLSGEKEWTFEAPPECYGICTSKMKVRVKAGEIIVLDGSRWFHETHILGKNMSIVIGAEFY
;
A
#
# COMPACT_ATOMS: atom_id res chain seq x y z
N MET A 1 26.83 6.78 -8.97
CA MET A 1 26.21 5.84 -8.00
C MET A 1 24.90 5.39 -8.61
N GLN A 2 24.89 4.22 -9.23
CA GLN A 2 23.68 3.68 -9.87
C GLN A 2 22.85 3.06 -8.75
N ILE A 3 21.81 3.76 -8.29
CA ILE A 3 20.82 3.16 -7.40
C ILE A 3 20.06 2.17 -8.28
N VAL A 4 20.50 0.91 -8.26
CA VAL A 4 19.64 -0.19 -8.71
C VAL A 4 18.55 -0.26 -7.64
N MET A 5 17.34 0.22 -7.96
CA MET A 5 16.19 -0.02 -7.09
C MET A 5 15.87 -1.51 -7.21
N ASP A 6 16.45 -2.33 -6.34
CA ASP A 6 16.00 -3.71 -6.20
C ASP A 6 14.50 -3.71 -5.85
N CYS A 7 13.73 -4.60 -6.50
CA CYS A 7 12.31 -4.72 -6.18
C CYS A 7 12.16 -5.09 -4.70
N GLN A 8 11.33 -4.32 -3.99
CA GLN A 8 11.16 -4.44 -2.55
C GLN A 8 10.01 -5.40 -2.24
N PHE A 9 10.18 -6.19 -1.19
CA PHE A 9 9.13 -7.00 -0.59
C PHE A 9 8.97 -6.58 0.88
N PHE A 10 7.81 -6.01 1.19
CA PHE A 10 7.43 -5.59 2.52
C PHE A 10 6.77 -6.76 3.25
N ARG A 11 7.43 -7.23 4.30
CA ARG A 11 6.89 -8.25 5.22
C ARG A 11 6.46 -7.57 6.51
N PHE A 12 5.16 -7.55 6.80
CA PHE A 12 4.64 -6.95 8.02
C PHE A 12 4.24 -8.06 9.00
N ALA A 13 5.07 -8.26 10.03
CA ALA A 13 4.83 -9.25 11.10
C ALA A 13 4.51 -10.68 10.59
N THR A 14 5.16 -11.11 9.50
CA THR A 14 4.99 -12.44 8.88
C THR A 14 6.36 -13.05 8.55
N ASP A 15 6.42 -14.38 8.44
CA ASP A 15 7.63 -15.15 8.10
C ASP A 15 7.90 -15.24 6.59
N LEU A 16 7.00 -14.72 5.75
CA LEU A 16 7.13 -14.68 4.30
C LEU A 16 8.36 -13.84 3.90
N ALA A 17 9.40 -14.49 3.36
CA ALA A 17 10.66 -13.81 3.07
C ALA A 17 10.60 -13.01 1.77
N GLY A 18 9.76 -13.42 0.81
CA GLY A 18 9.62 -12.80 -0.49
C GLY A 18 8.45 -13.33 -1.33
N PRO A 19 8.38 -12.91 -2.62
CA PRO A 19 7.30 -13.31 -3.52
C PRO A 19 7.16 -14.83 -3.68
N ALA A 20 8.27 -15.58 -3.70
CA ALA A 20 8.23 -17.03 -3.84
C ALA A 20 7.47 -17.72 -2.69
N ASP A 21 7.68 -17.29 -1.45
CA ASP A 21 6.96 -17.83 -0.29
C ASP A 21 5.49 -17.43 -0.34
N PHE A 22 5.22 -16.17 -0.71
CA PHE A 22 3.87 -15.63 -0.83
C PHE A 22 3.03 -16.41 -1.86
N PHE A 23 3.55 -16.61 -3.07
CA PHE A 23 2.82 -17.31 -4.12
C PHE A 23 2.74 -18.83 -3.92
N ASN A 24 3.56 -19.40 -3.03
CA ASN A 24 3.52 -20.81 -2.65
C ASN A 24 2.78 -21.08 -1.33
N MET A 25 2.09 -20.08 -0.75
CA MET A 25 1.30 -20.28 0.46
C MET A 25 0.25 -21.38 0.28
N SER A 26 0.01 -22.14 1.36
CA SER A 26 -1.08 -23.12 1.39
C SER A 26 -2.43 -22.40 1.26
N GLN A 27 -3.43 -23.08 0.69
CA GLN A 27 -4.80 -22.54 0.61
C GLN A 27 -5.35 -22.20 2.00
N SER A 28 -5.03 -23.02 3.00
CA SER A 28 -5.45 -22.82 4.39
C SER A 28 -4.85 -21.54 5.00
N ARG A 29 -3.59 -21.23 4.68
CA ARG A 29 -2.93 -19.99 5.07
C ARG A 29 -3.49 -18.76 4.35
N VAL A 30 -3.76 -18.87 3.05
CA VAL A 30 -4.43 -17.80 2.27
C VAL A 30 -5.81 -17.48 2.85
N GLU A 31 -6.53 -18.49 3.36
CA GLU A 31 -7.84 -18.35 4.01
C GLU A 31 -7.77 -17.90 5.47
N GLY A 32 -6.56 -17.67 6.01
CA GLY A 32 -6.36 -17.21 7.38
C GLY A 32 -6.69 -18.25 8.46
N LYS A 33 -6.57 -19.55 8.14
CA LYS A 33 -6.82 -20.65 9.08
C LYS A 33 -5.59 -21.07 9.88
N GLU A 34 -4.40 -20.56 9.52
CA GLU A 34 -3.12 -20.88 10.17
C GLU A 34 -2.62 -19.67 10.96
N ASP A 35 -2.06 -18.68 10.26
CA ASP A 35 -1.52 -17.46 10.83
C ASP A 35 -1.98 -16.21 10.04
N GLN A 36 -1.74 -15.05 10.63
CA GLN A 36 -2.02 -13.76 10.01
C GLN A 36 -0.86 -13.35 9.10
N TRP A 37 -1.18 -12.67 8.00
CA TRP A 37 -0.18 -12.12 7.11
C TRP A 37 -0.69 -10.84 6.45
N TYR A 38 0.25 -9.91 6.30
CA TYR A 38 0.09 -8.70 5.51
C TYR A 38 1.43 -8.42 4.84
N VAL A 39 1.40 -8.27 3.51
CA VAL A 39 2.60 -8.08 2.69
C VAL A 39 2.35 -6.98 1.67
N GLY A 40 3.44 -6.44 1.14
CA GLY A 40 3.39 -5.68 -0.09
C GLY A 40 4.64 -5.88 -0.92
N TRP A 41 4.61 -5.47 -2.17
CA TRP A 41 5.80 -5.50 -3.02
C TRP A 41 5.75 -4.44 -4.11
N SER A 42 6.93 -4.09 -4.61
CA SER A 42 7.06 -3.18 -5.75
C SER A 42 7.21 -3.97 -7.05
N ASN A 43 6.39 -3.63 -8.04
CA ASN A 43 6.47 -4.14 -9.41
C ASN A 43 7.46 -3.27 -10.18
N CYS A 44 8.76 -3.46 -9.92
CA CYS A 44 9.84 -2.67 -10.50
C CYS A 44 10.45 -3.29 -11.77
N GLU A 45 10.19 -4.58 -12.01
CA GLU A 45 10.62 -5.30 -13.21
C GLU A 45 9.69 -4.98 -14.39
N GLY A 46 10.27 -4.57 -15.53
CA GLY A 46 9.54 -3.96 -16.63
C GLY A 46 8.45 -4.84 -17.24
N HIS A 47 8.66 -6.15 -17.41
CA HIS A 47 7.65 -7.04 -17.96
C HIS A 47 6.45 -7.18 -17.01
N THR A 48 6.71 -7.52 -15.74
CA THR A 48 5.69 -7.68 -14.70
C THR A 48 4.89 -6.40 -14.50
N ALA A 49 5.58 -5.26 -14.45
CA ALA A 49 4.94 -3.96 -14.29
C ALA A 49 4.09 -3.57 -15.51
N ASN A 50 4.51 -3.94 -16.72
CA ASN A 50 3.72 -3.70 -17.93
C ASN A 50 2.49 -4.61 -18.02
N GLU A 51 2.58 -5.87 -17.60
CA GLU A 51 1.42 -6.77 -17.53
C GLU A 51 0.40 -6.25 -16.52
N LEU A 52 0.83 -5.84 -15.32
CA LEU A 52 -0.06 -5.27 -14.30
C LEU A 52 -0.82 -4.03 -14.82
N ARG A 53 -0.13 -3.14 -15.55
CA ARG A 53 -0.71 -1.91 -16.12
C ARG A 53 -1.77 -2.14 -17.20
N LYS A 54 -1.91 -3.36 -17.73
CA LYS A 54 -3.04 -3.69 -18.62
C LYS A 54 -4.37 -3.79 -17.85
N HIS A 55 -4.31 -3.97 -16.53
CA HIS A 55 -5.48 -4.23 -15.69
C HIS A 55 -6.04 -2.98 -15.01
N TYR A 56 -5.35 -1.84 -15.07
CA TYR A 56 -5.82 -0.60 -14.47
C TYR A 56 -5.41 0.62 -15.30
N LYS A 57 -6.00 1.77 -14.98
CA LYS A 57 -5.61 3.07 -15.52
C LYS A 57 -5.28 4.01 -14.37
N LEU A 58 -4.49 5.04 -14.64
CA LEU A 58 -4.27 6.11 -13.66
C LEU A 58 -5.61 6.66 -13.16
N PRO A 59 -5.72 7.00 -11.86
CA PRO A 59 -6.92 7.62 -11.33
C PRO A 59 -7.34 8.85 -12.16
N TYR A 60 -8.61 8.90 -12.56
CA TYR A 60 -9.11 9.90 -13.52
C TYR A 60 -8.97 11.36 -13.08
N PHE A 61 -8.83 11.60 -11.78
CA PHE A 61 -8.68 12.91 -11.18
C PHE A 61 -7.21 13.37 -11.08
N LEU A 62 -6.25 12.49 -11.36
CA LEU A 62 -4.84 12.89 -11.47
C LEU A 62 -4.60 13.42 -12.88
N SER A 63 -3.91 14.57 -12.95
CA SER A 63 -3.59 15.17 -14.24
C SER A 63 -2.64 14.25 -15.02
N PRO A 64 -2.90 14.02 -16.33
CA PRO A 64 -1.98 13.28 -17.19
C PRO A 64 -0.68 14.04 -17.46
N GLU A 65 -0.62 15.33 -17.12
CA GLU A 65 0.58 16.17 -17.25
C GLU A 65 1.56 16.00 -16.07
N LEU A 66 1.10 15.39 -14.97
CA LEU A 66 1.99 15.03 -13.86
C LEU A 66 2.89 13.88 -14.28
N ASP A 67 4.07 13.83 -13.66
CA ASP A 67 4.92 12.67 -13.82
C ASP A 67 4.36 11.53 -12.95
N HIS A 68 4.31 10.32 -13.52
CA HIS A 68 3.79 9.14 -12.84
C HIS A 68 4.89 8.13 -12.60
N GLY A 69 4.89 7.54 -11.42
CA GLY A 69 5.84 6.50 -11.02
C GLY A 69 5.84 5.32 -11.99
N LYS A 70 7.04 4.85 -12.35
CA LYS A 70 7.24 3.62 -13.15
C LYS A 70 7.09 2.35 -12.31
N THR A 71 7.01 2.49 -11.00
CA THR A 71 6.86 1.39 -10.06
C THR A 71 5.48 1.44 -9.44
N ASP A 72 4.76 0.32 -9.48
CA ASP A 72 3.48 0.16 -8.82
C ASP A 72 3.66 -0.74 -7.59
N TRP A 73 3.00 -0.42 -6.49
CA TRP A 73 2.96 -1.27 -5.30
C TRP A 73 1.65 -2.03 -5.22
N ILE A 74 1.75 -3.28 -4.78
CA ILE A 74 0.59 -4.06 -4.34
C ILE A 74 0.74 -4.30 -2.84
N TYR A 75 -0.34 -4.14 -2.10
CA TYR A 75 -0.44 -4.54 -0.70
C TYR A 75 -1.62 -5.48 -0.50
N MET A 76 -1.39 -6.58 0.20
CA MET A 76 -2.38 -7.63 0.42
C MET A 76 -2.29 -8.19 1.84
N GLY A 77 -3.45 -8.52 2.42
CA GLY A 77 -3.47 -9.27 3.66
C GLY A 77 -4.85 -9.49 4.25
N LEU A 78 -4.85 -10.29 5.31
CA LEU A 78 -6.04 -10.69 6.04
C LEU A 78 -6.54 -9.59 6.98
N PRO A 79 -7.79 -9.67 7.48
CA PRO A 79 -8.30 -8.77 8.51
C PRO A 79 -7.40 -8.74 9.75
N GLY A 80 -6.97 -7.55 10.14
CA GLY A 80 -5.99 -7.35 11.22
C GLY A 80 -5.04 -6.18 10.97
N PRO A 81 -3.90 -6.14 11.68
CA PRO A 81 -2.88 -5.11 11.49
C PRO A 81 -2.33 -5.10 10.06
N GLY A 82 -2.25 -3.90 9.46
CA GLY A 82 -1.58 -3.67 8.18
C GLY A 82 -0.17 -3.14 8.38
N ALA A 83 0.19 -2.10 7.62
CA ALA A 83 1.43 -1.37 7.83
C ALA A 83 1.39 -0.57 9.15
N PRO A 84 2.41 -0.69 10.02
CA PRO A 84 2.52 0.08 11.27
C PRO A 84 2.76 1.57 10.98
N SER A 85 2.70 2.42 12.00
CA SER A 85 2.91 3.87 11.85
C SER A 85 4.28 4.21 11.26
N HIS A 86 4.29 4.90 10.12
CA HIS A 86 5.50 5.31 9.39
C HIS A 86 5.26 6.53 8.51
N ILE A 87 6.35 7.06 7.95
CA ILE A 87 6.35 7.93 6.77
C ILE A 87 7.03 7.18 5.63
N ASP A 88 6.58 7.46 4.41
CA ASP A 88 7.13 6.85 3.19
C ASP A 88 8.43 7.55 2.78
N HIS A 89 9.38 6.78 2.24
CA HIS A 89 10.60 7.31 1.64
C HIS A 89 10.44 7.47 0.13
N VAL A 90 9.49 8.33 -0.27
CA VAL A 90 9.10 8.58 -1.65
C VAL A 90 9.26 10.06 -2.01
N PRO A 91 9.60 10.40 -3.26
CA PRO A 91 9.82 11.79 -3.68
C PRO A 91 8.52 12.61 -3.84
N GLY A 92 7.38 11.94 -4.04
CA GLY A 92 6.10 12.59 -4.36
C GLY A 92 4.93 12.03 -3.57
N ALA A 93 3.73 12.47 -3.93
CA ALA A 93 2.50 11.96 -3.35
C ALA A 93 2.19 10.57 -3.92
N THR A 94 1.40 9.79 -3.18
CA THR A 94 0.98 8.46 -3.59
C THR A 94 -0.54 8.40 -3.69
N TRP A 95 -1.01 7.54 -4.58
CA TRP A 95 -2.40 7.12 -4.61
C TRP A 95 -2.48 5.63 -4.31
N GLN A 96 -3.53 5.20 -3.60
CA GLN A 96 -3.81 3.80 -3.33
C GLN A 96 -5.29 3.50 -3.60
N ALA A 97 -5.54 2.60 -4.56
CA ALA A 97 -6.86 2.12 -4.94
C ALA A 97 -7.16 0.80 -4.23
N GLN A 98 -8.24 0.77 -3.44
CA GLN A 98 -8.69 -0.41 -2.72
C GLN A 98 -9.49 -1.30 -3.68
N LEU A 99 -8.94 -2.46 -4.04
CA LEU A 99 -9.55 -3.40 -5.00
C LEU A 99 -10.50 -4.38 -4.31
N SER A 100 -10.15 -4.84 -3.11
CA SER A 100 -10.95 -5.78 -2.30
C SER A 100 -10.83 -5.43 -0.82
N GLY A 101 -11.85 -5.75 -0.02
CA GLY A 101 -11.85 -5.49 1.42
C GLY A 101 -12.01 -4.02 1.78
N GLU A 102 -11.72 -3.70 3.04
CA GLU A 102 -11.76 -2.35 3.60
C GLU A 102 -10.54 -2.13 4.49
N LYS A 103 -10.00 -0.92 4.47
CA LYS A 103 -8.84 -0.52 5.26
C LYS A 103 -9.13 0.77 6.00
N GLU A 104 -8.91 0.78 7.31
CA GLU A 104 -8.85 2.00 8.10
C GLU A 104 -7.43 2.53 8.08
N TRP A 105 -7.28 3.79 7.67
CA TRP A 105 -6.07 4.57 7.72
C TRP A 105 -6.15 5.48 8.94
N THR A 106 -5.13 5.45 9.79
CA THR A 106 -4.96 6.43 10.86
C THR A 106 -3.80 7.33 10.47
N PHE A 107 -4.04 8.64 10.45
CA PHE A 107 -3.04 9.66 10.18
C PHE A 107 -2.75 10.43 11.47
N GLU A 108 -1.47 10.67 11.75
CA GLU A 108 -1.04 11.56 12.82
C GLU A 108 -0.54 12.88 12.24
N ALA A 109 -0.97 13.99 12.84
CA ALA A 109 -0.53 15.30 12.40
C ALA A 109 0.99 15.47 12.60
N PRO A 110 1.66 16.17 11.67
CA PRO A 110 3.09 16.38 11.76
C PRO A 110 3.46 17.21 13.02
N PRO A 111 4.62 16.94 13.65
CA PRO A 111 5.01 17.59 14.92
C PRO A 111 5.01 19.12 14.88
N GLU A 112 5.20 19.71 13.69
CA GLU A 112 5.25 21.14 13.42
C GLU A 112 3.97 21.88 13.84
N CYS A 113 2.84 21.19 13.93
CA CYS A 113 1.57 21.77 14.39
C CYS A 113 1.02 21.14 15.67
N TYR A 114 1.89 20.58 16.50
CA TYR A 114 1.54 20.02 17.81
C TYR A 114 0.74 21.03 18.66
N GLY A 115 -0.41 20.61 19.18
CA GLY A 115 -1.30 21.43 20.00
C GLY A 115 -2.21 22.40 19.21
N ILE A 116 -2.07 22.48 17.89
CA ILE A 116 -2.92 23.31 17.00
C ILE A 116 -3.77 22.42 16.09
N CYS A 117 -3.14 21.44 15.43
CA CYS A 117 -3.81 20.49 14.54
C CYS A 117 -4.61 19.44 15.32
N THR A 118 -5.62 18.86 14.66
CA THR A 118 -6.20 17.58 15.07
C THR A 118 -5.10 16.52 15.14
N SER A 119 -4.90 15.93 16.32
CA SER A 119 -3.76 15.03 16.55
C SER A 119 -3.83 13.75 15.71
N LYS A 120 -5.04 13.18 15.54
CA LYS A 120 -5.25 11.98 14.75
C LYS A 120 -6.50 12.09 13.88
N MET A 121 -6.39 11.65 12.63
CA MET A 121 -7.51 11.51 11.70
C MET A 121 -7.65 10.06 11.29
N LYS A 122 -8.89 9.62 11.07
CA LYS A 122 -9.18 8.26 10.61
C LYS A 122 -10.01 8.31 9.35
N VAL A 123 -9.60 7.54 8.34
CA VAL A 123 -10.32 7.40 7.07
C VAL A 123 -10.51 5.92 6.79
N ARG A 124 -11.72 5.55 6.39
CA ARG A 124 -12.02 4.19 5.92
C ARG A 124 -12.09 4.21 4.42
N VAL A 125 -11.31 3.34 3.78
CA VAL A 125 -11.23 3.19 2.33
C VAL A 125 -11.77 1.81 1.99
N LYS A 126 -12.85 1.76 1.21
CA LYS A 126 -13.57 0.55 0.82
C LYS A 126 -13.23 0.16 -0.61
N ALA A 127 -13.53 -1.08 -0.98
CA ALA A 127 -13.39 -1.55 -2.35
C ALA A 127 -14.07 -0.60 -3.36
N GLY A 128 -13.31 -0.15 -4.36
CA GLY A 128 -13.71 0.83 -5.36
C GLY A 128 -13.32 2.28 -5.05
N GLU A 129 -12.83 2.56 -3.83
CA GLU A 129 -12.36 3.89 -3.43
C GLU A 129 -10.84 4.04 -3.62
N ILE A 130 -10.41 5.29 -3.81
CA ILE A 130 -9.00 5.65 -3.98
C ILE A 130 -8.68 6.71 -2.93
N ILE A 131 -7.59 6.52 -2.20
CA ILE A 131 -7.01 7.54 -1.31
C ILE A 131 -5.78 8.13 -1.97
N VAL A 132 -5.62 9.45 -1.83
CA VAL A 132 -4.41 10.18 -2.21
C VAL A 132 -3.82 10.77 -0.96
N LEU A 133 -2.53 10.58 -0.74
CA LEU A 133 -1.84 11.09 0.42
C LEU A 133 -0.42 11.51 0.06
N ASP A 134 0.10 12.46 0.83
CA ASP A 134 1.53 12.72 0.89
C ASP A 134 2.12 11.88 2.03
N GLY A 135 2.47 10.63 1.70
CA GLY A 135 3.04 9.68 2.65
C GLY A 135 4.42 10.10 3.18
N SER A 136 5.12 11.02 2.50
CA SER A 136 6.42 11.54 2.94
C SER A 136 6.31 12.54 4.11
N ARG A 137 5.12 13.11 4.33
CA ARG A 137 4.87 14.13 5.36
C ARG A 137 3.92 13.67 6.46
N TRP A 138 2.97 12.80 6.13
CA TRP A 138 1.95 12.36 7.07
C TRP A 138 2.31 10.99 7.64
N PHE A 139 2.52 10.94 8.96
CA PHE A 139 2.60 9.66 9.66
C PHE A 139 1.30 8.92 9.49
N HIS A 140 1.38 7.66 9.05
CA HIS A 140 0.21 6.86 8.79
C HIS A 140 0.42 5.40 9.13
N GLU A 141 -0.66 4.78 9.58
CA GLU A 141 -0.77 3.34 9.81
C GLU A 141 -2.07 2.81 9.21
N THR A 142 -2.13 1.50 9.01
CA THR A 142 -3.28 0.86 8.37
C THR A 142 -3.75 -0.36 9.15
N HIS A 143 -5.06 -0.56 9.15
CA HIS A 143 -5.70 -1.73 9.73
C HIS A 143 -6.77 -2.26 8.77
N ILE A 144 -6.70 -3.55 8.43
CA ILE A 144 -7.66 -4.20 7.55
C ILE A 144 -8.91 -4.53 8.36
N LEU A 145 -10.07 -4.07 7.87
CA LEU A 145 -11.36 -4.26 8.52
C LEU A 145 -12.18 -5.38 7.84
N GLY A 146 -13.19 -5.86 8.57
CA GLY A 146 -14.18 -6.80 8.04
C GLY A 146 -13.68 -8.24 8.03
N LYS A 147 -14.13 -9.02 7.04
CA LYS A 147 -13.84 -10.45 6.90
C LYS A 147 -13.08 -10.80 5.62
N ASN A 148 -13.03 -9.88 4.68
CA ASN A 148 -12.47 -10.11 3.35
C ASN A 148 -11.01 -9.71 3.33
N MET A 149 -10.21 -10.44 2.56
CA MET A 149 -8.84 -10.07 2.26
C MET A 149 -8.79 -8.69 1.60
N SER A 150 -7.88 -7.85 2.09
CA SER A 150 -7.57 -6.55 1.51
C SER A 150 -6.64 -6.74 0.31
N ILE A 151 -6.95 -6.09 -0.80
CA ILE A 151 -6.03 -5.96 -1.95
C ILE A 151 -6.02 -4.49 -2.34
N VAL A 152 -4.83 -3.91 -2.44
CA VAL A 152 -4.60 -2.52 -2.78
C VAL A 152 -3.52 -2.43 -3.85
N ILE A 153 -3.73 -1.58 -4.84
CA ILE A 153 -2.70 -1.17 -5.79
C ILE A 153 -2.46 0.33 -5.65
N GLY A 154 -1.22 0.78 -5.80
CA GLY A 154 -0.89 2.19 -5.76
C GLY A 154 0.35 2.53 -6.56
N ALA A 155 0.52 3.82 -6.85
CA ALA A 155 1.72 4.36 -7.46
C ALA A 155 1.99 5.79 -6.97
N GLU A 156 3.20 6.26 -7.23
CA GLU A 156 3.64 7.64 -6.95
C GLU A 156 3.27 8.55 -8.12
N PHE A 157 3.15 9.84 -7.84
CA PHE A 157 3.11 10.89 -8.84
C PHE A 157 3.79 12.17 -8.31
N TYR A 158 4.31 12.99 -9.22
CA TYR A 158 5.08 14.20 -8.92
C TYR A 158 4.76 15.35 -9.88
#